data_AF-A0AAP0PEE3-F1
#
_entry.id   AF-A0AAP0PEE3-F1
#
_cell.length_a   1.000
_cell.length_b   1.000
_cell.length_c   1.000
_cell.angle_alpha   90.00
_cell.angle_beta   90.00
_cell.angle_gamma   90.00
#
_symmetry.space_group_name_H-M   'P 1'
#
loop_
_entity.id
_entity.type
_entity.pdbx_description
1 polymer ?
#
loop_
_entity_poly.entity_id
_entity_poly.type
_entity_poly.pdbx_seq_one_letter_code
_entity_poly.pdbx_strand_id
1 'polypeptide(L)'
;MCSKDKKLAHVSAEIFDDYKKMRSTPDFKKKSERASKNRRTETGGPGTGIAVHTGGSISIYQHVEKLAEKLGRTLTALELCIYFHTKDHDGATFLDSRVDKIFMAI
;
A
#
# COMPACT_ATOMS: atom_id res chain seq x y z
N MET A 1 -22.17 4.04 -18.33
CA MET A 1 -20.96 4.80 -17.92
C MET A 1 -21.41 6.14 -17.35
N CYS A 2 -21.00 6.50 -16.14
CA CYS A 2 -21.36 7.79 -15.54
C CYS A 2 -20.59 8.91 -16.26
N SER A 3 -21.30 9.90 -16.82
CA SER A 3 -20.66 11.00 -17.57
C SER A 3 -19.81 11.83 -16.62
N LYS A 4 -18.53 12.01 -16.96
CA LYS A 4 -17.50 12.62 -16.10
C LYS A 4 -17.75 14.10 -15.81
N ASP A 5 -18.66 14.72 -16.57
CA ASP A 5 -18.96 16.15 -16.52
C ASP A 5 -20.34 16.45 -15.92
N LYS A 6 -21.05 15.43 -15.42
CA LYS A 6 -22.37 15.62 -14.82
C LYS A 6 -22.24 15.96 -13.33
N LYS A 7 -22.68 17.16 -12.93
CA LYS A 7 -22.84 17.52 -11.51
C LYS A 7 -23.86 16.59 -10.85
N LEU A 8 -23.51 16.03 -9.71
CA LEU A 8 -24.46 15.28 -8.87
C LEU A 8 -25.45 16.26 -8.22
N ALA A 9 -26.73 15.86 -8.11
CA ALA A 9 -27.80 16.72 -7.61
C ALA A 9 -27.54 17.27 -6.20
N HIS A 10 -26.86 16.49 -5.35
CA HIS A 10 -26.56 16.84 -3.96
C HIS A 10 -25.26 17.63 -3.76
N VAL A 11 -24.47 17.88 -4.82
CA VAL A 11 -23.21 18.64 -4.73
C VAL A 11 -23.48 20.10 -5.12
N SER A 12 -22.99 21.06 -4.33
CA SER A 12 -23.12 22.48 -4.67
C SER A 12 -22.37 22.81 -5.96
N ALA A 13 -22.83 23.83 -6.69
CA ALA A 13 -22.18 24.23 -7.95
C ALA A 13 -20.73 24.68 -7.72
N GLU A 14 -20.49 25.45 -6.65
CA GLU A 14 -19.18 25.96 -6.26
C GLU A 14 -18.17 24.83 -6.01
N ILE A 15 -18.53 23.81 -5.22
CA ILE A 15 -17.67 22.65 -4.95
C ILE A 15 -17.36 21.90 -6.25
N PHE A 16 -18.34 21.76 -7.13
CA PHE A 16 -18.13 21.08 -8.41
C PHE A 16 -17.22 21.88 -9.35
N ASP A 17 -17.32 23.20 -9.35
CA ASP A 17 -16.45 24.07 -10.13
C ASP A 17 -15.01 24.07 -9.61
N ASP A 18 -14.81 24.11 -8.29
CA ASP A 18 -13.48 24.00 -7.69
C ASP A 18 -12.84 22.63 -7.93
N TYR A 19 -13.65 21.56 -7.89
CA TYR A 19 -13.22 20.24 -8.31
C TYR A 19 -12.76 20.22 -9.77
N LYS A 20 -13.49 20.83 -10.70
CA LYS A 20 -13.09 20.94 -12.11
C LYS A 20 -11.78 21.71 -12.29
N LYS A 21 -11.58 22.80 -11.54
CA LYS A 21 -10.32 23.57 -11.55
C LYS A 21 -9.15 22.71 -11.08
N MET A 22 -9.30 22.06 -9.93
CA MET A 22 -8.28 21.16 -9.36
C MET A 22 -7.92 20.03 -10.34
N ARG A 23 -8.92 19.41 -10.96
CA ARG A 23 -8.72 18.32 -11.94
C ARG A 23 -8.03 18.76 -13.23
N SER A 24 -8.16 20.03 -13.58
CA SER A 24 -7.58 20.60 -14.80
C SER A 24 -6.09 20.95 -14.66
N THR A 25 -5.58 20.99 -13.43
CA THR A 25 -4.18 21.28 -13.14
C THR A 25 -3.23 20.25 -13.80
N PRO A 26 -2.05 20.69 -14.25
CA PRO A 26 -1.07 19.80 -14.88
C PRO A 26 -0.62 18.68 -13.93
N ASP A 27 -0.46 18.98 -12.64
CA ASP A 27 -0.05 18.01 -11.62
C ASP A 27 -1.08 16.89 -11.44
N PHE A 28 -2.37 17.25 -11.38
CA PHE A 28 -3.43 16.26 -11.27
C PHE A 28 -3.48 15.38 -12.52
N LYS A 29 -3.39 15.97 -13.72
CA LYS A 29 -3.39 15.22 -14.99
C LYS A 29 -2.23 14.23 -15.04
N LYS A 30 -1.01 14.68 -14.71
CA LYS A 30 0.19 13.83 -14.66
C LYS A 30 0.04 12.67 -13.66
N LYS A 31 -0.49 12.93 -12.46
CA LYS A 31 -0.76 11.90 -11.45
C LYS A 31 -1.83 10.91 -11.93
N SER A 32 -2.90 11.41 -12.55
CA SER A 32 -4.00 10.61 -13.10
C SER A 32 -3.53 9.70 -14.24
N GLU A 33 -2.71 10.20 -15.17
CA GLU A 33 -2.12 9.42 -16.25
C GLU A 33 -1.21 8.31 -15.72
N ARG A 34 -0.34 8.61 -14.75
CA ARG A 34 0.48 7.60 -14.07
C ARG A 34 -0.39 6.53 -13.41
N ALA A 35 -1.41 6.93 -12.66
CA ALA A 35 -2.34 5.99 -12.02
C ALA A 35 -3.16 5.19 -13.05
N SER A 36 -3.47 5.77 -14.22
CA SER A 36 -4.14 5.06 -15.31
C SER A 36 -3.22 4.03 -15.97
N LYS A 37 -1.95 4.36 -16.20
CA LYS A 37 -0.94 3.43 -16.73
C LYS A 37 -0.70 2.29 -15.74
N ASN A 38 -0.57 2.59 -14.46
CA ASN A 38 -0.45 1.58 -13.40
C ASN A 38 -1.68 0.68 -13.26
N ARG A 39 -2.88 1.18 -13.61
CA ARG A 39 -4.13 0.39 -13.64
C ARG A 39 -4.35 -0.35 -14.97
N ARG A 40 -3.65 0.02 -16.04
CA ARG A 40 -3.68 -0.66 -17.33
C ARG A 40 -2.82 -1.92 -17.24
N THR A 41 -3.28 -2.86 -16.44
CA THR A 41 -2.97 -4.26 -16.61
C THR A 41 -3.85 -4.72 -17.77
N GLU A 42 -3.26 -5.27 -18.82
CA GLU A 42 -3.99 -5.70 -20.00
C GLU A 42 -5.13 -6.67 -19.58
N THR A 43 -6.37 -6.33 -19.95
CA THR A 43 -7.56 -7.19 -19.74
C THR A 43 -7.76 -8.11 -20.94
N GLY A 44 -6.81 -9.02 -21.18
CA GLY A 44 -6.89 -10.11 -22.18
C GLY A 44 -5.90 -10.02 -23.36
N GLY A 45 -5.18 -11.12 -23.65
CA GLY A 45 -4.28 -11.28 -24.81
C GLY A 45 -3.00 -12.08 -24.49
N PRO A 46 -2.27 -12.65 -25.48
CA PRO A 46 -1.07 -13.51 -25.28
C PRO A 46 0.21 -12.79 -24.77
N GLY A 47 0.04 -11.66 -24.08
CA GLY A 47 1.07 -10.89 -23.38
C GLY A 47 0.54 -10.25 -22.09
N THR A 48 -0.65 -10.65 -21.66
CA THR A 48 -1.27 -10.17 -20.43
C THR A 48 -0.54 -10.68 -19.20
N GLY A 49 0.30 -9.82 -18.63
CA GLY A 49 0.72 -10.00 -17.24
C GLY A 49 -0.50 -9.92 -16.33
N ILE A 50 -0.55 -10.79 -15.32
CA ILE A 50 -1.50 -10.72 -14.20
C ILE A 50 -1.59 -9.28 -13.76
N ALA A 51 -2.81 -8.81 -13.48
CA ALA A 51 -2.99 -7.48 -12.96
C ALA A 51 -2.20 -7.32 -11.66
N VAL A 52 -0.99 -6.75 -11.75
CA VAL A 52 -0.19 -6.39 -10.59
C VAL A 52 -0.83 -5.16 -10.01
N HIS A 53 -1.89 -5.38 -9.26
CA HIS A 53 -2.21 -4.49 -8.17
C HIS A 53 -0.99 -4.52 -7.24
N THR A 54 0.04 -3.73 -7.53
CA THR A 54 1.17 -3.48 -6.63
C THR A 54 0.73 -2.62 -5.43
N GLY A 55 -0.52 -2.77 -5.02
CA GLY A 55 -1.07 -2.38 -3.73
C GLY A 55 -1.44 -3.61 -2.89
N GLY A 56 -0.95 -4.80 -3.24
CA GLY A 56 -0.92 -5.93 -2.31
C GLY A 56 0.27 -5.76 -1.38
N SER A 57 0.03 -5.66 -0.07
CA SER A 57 1.10 -5.81 0.91
C SER A 57 1.75 -7.20 0.72
N ILE A 58 3.08 -7.26 0.77
CA ILE A 58 3.81 -8.53 0.81
C ILE A 58 3.26 -9.34 1.99
N SER A 59 2.95 -10.62 1.77
CA SER A 59 2.46 -11.46 2.86
C SER A 59 3.54 -11.61 3.93
N ILE A 60 3.14 -11.78 5.19
CA ILE A 60 4.09 -12.04 6.29
C ILE A 60 4.97 -13.24 5.94
N TYR A 61 4.39 -14.28 5.33
CA TYR A 61 5.13 -15.47 4.88
C TYR A 61 6.30 -15.13 3.94
N GLN A 62 6.06 -14.31 2.91
CA GLN A 62 7.12 -13.88 1.99
C GLN A 62 8.18 -13.02 2.68
N HIS A 63 7.79 -12.23 3.69
CA HIS A 63 8.77 -11.50 4.51
C HIS A 63 9.63 -12.44 5.35
N VAL A 64 9.05 -13.50 5.92
CA VAL A 64 9.78 -14.51 6.70
C VAL A 64 10.77 -15.26 5.82
N GLU A 65 10.38 -15.70 4.62
CA GLU A 65 11.29 -16.39 3.69
C GLU A 65 12.49 -15.51 3.32
N LYS A 66 12.24 -14.25 2.91
CA LYS A 66 13.31 -13.29 2.59
C LYS A 66 14.23 -13.03 3.78
N LEU A 67 13.69 -12.98 5.00
CA LEU A 67 14.48 -12.78 6.20
C LEU A 67 15.32 -14.02 6.53
N ALA A 68 14.76 -15.21 6.33
CA ALA A 68 15.48 -16.47 6.52
C ALA A 68 16.62 -16.63 5.51
N GLU A 69 16.39 -16.27 4.23
CA GLU A 69 17.44 -16.20 3.20
C GLU A 69 18.53 -15.20 3.57
N LYS A 70 18.16 -14.00 4.01
CA LYS A 70 19.10 -12.94 4.42
C LYS A 70 19.98 -13.36 5.59
N LEU A 71 19.42 -14.09 6.55
CA LEU A 71 20.14 -14.55 7.76
C LEU A 71 20.77 -15.94 7.60
N GLY A 72 20.49 -16.65 6.51
CA GLY A 72 20.95 -18.02 6.27
C GLY A 72 20.38 -19.06 7.24
N ARG A 73 19.30 -18.73 7.95
CA ARG A 73 18.65 -19.61 8.93
C ARG A 73 17.16 -19.30 9.06
N THR A 74 16.39 -20.29 9.49
CA THR A 74 15.01 -20.05 9.91
C THR A 74 14.97 -19.26 11.21
N LEU A 75 13.98 -18.36 11.31
CA LEU A 75 13.73 -17.60 12.52
C LEU A 75 12.59 -18.24 13.30
N THR A 76 12.69 -18.17 14.62
CA THR A 76 11.58 -18.55 15.50
C THR A 76 10.47 -17.51 15.46
N ALA A 77 9.26 -17.89 15.89
CA ALA A 77 8.14 -16.96 16.00
C ALA A 77 8.46 -15.76 16.91
N LEU A 78 9.25 -15.97 17.96
CA LEU A 78 9.68 -14.92 18.89
C LEU A 78 10.60 -13.91 18.19
N GLU A 79 11.61 -14.39 17.47
CA GLU A 79 12.55 -13.54 16.73
C GLU A 79 11.84 -12.74 15.63
N LEU A 80 10.87 -13.34 14.93
CA LEU A 80 10.05 -12.63 13.95
C LEU A 80 9.23 -11.52 14.60
N CYS A 81 8.63 -11.81 15.75
CA CYS A 81 7.83 -10.83 16.49
C CYS A 81 8.71 -9.65 16.93
N ILE A 82 9.88 -9.92 17.51
CA ILE A 82 10.86 -8.88 17.88
C ILE A 82 11.28 -8.09 16.65
N TYR A 83 11.59 -8.75 15.53
CA TYR A 83 12.01 -8.09 14.30
C TYR A 83 10.93 -7.14 13.74
N PHE A 84 9.66 -7.54 13.71
CA PHE A 84 8.58 -6.70 13.17
C PHE A 84 8.10 -5.60 14.13
N HIS A 85 8.23 -5.83 15.44
CA HIS A 85 7.70 -4.92 16.45
C HIS A 85 8.75 -4.04 17.11
N THR A 86 10.00 -4.09 16.68
CA THR A 86 11.05 -3.17 17.12
C THR A 86 11.42 -2.16 16.06
N LYS A 87 11.76 -0.95 16.50
CA LYS A 87 12.11 0.16 15.64
C LYS A 87 13.40 -0.16 14.90
N ASP A 88 13.39 0.05 13.58
CA ASP A 88 14.55 -0.20 12.71
C ASP A 88 15.13 -1.62 12.86
N HIS A 89 14.33 -2.57 13.35
CA HIS A 89 14.73 -3.93 13.67
C HIS A 89 15.88 -4.02 14.70
N ASP A 90 15.97 -3.07 15.63
CA ASP A 90 17.03 -2.98 16.66
C ASP A 90 16.94 -4.06 17.74
N GLY A 91 15.80 -4.75 17.84
CA GLY A 91 15.56 -5.79 18.84
C GLY A 91 15.35 -5.28 20.27
N ALA A 92 15.27 -3.96 20.47
CA ALA A 92 15.23 -3.35 21.79
C ALA A 92 14.09 -2.33 21.95
N THR A 93 13.84 -1.50 20.94
CA THR A 93 12.88 -0.40 21.05
C THR A 93 11.55 -0.80 20.44
N PHE A 94 10.60 -1.27 21.25
CA PHE A 94 9.28 -1.66 20.74
C PHE A 94 8.48 -0.48 20.18
N LEU A 95 7.83 -0.71 19.05
CA LEU A 95 6.98 0.27 18.36
C LEU A 95 5.63 0.48 19.07
N ASP A 96 5.19 -0.47 19.91
CA ASP A 96 3.92 -0.43 20.64
C ASP A 96 4.11 -0.89 22.08
N SER A 97 3.68 -0.05 23.03
CA SER A 97 3.71 -0.32 24.47
C SER A 97 2.95 -1.58 24.91
N ARG A 98 1.99 -2.07 24.12
CA ARG A 98 1.28 -3.31 24.39
C ARG A 98 2.16 -4.52 24.12
N VAL A 99 2.95 -4.47 23.06
CA VAL A 99 3.88 -5.56 22.71
C VAL A 99 4.99 -5.61 23.74
N ASP A 100 5.51 -4.44 24.15
CA ASP A 100 6.49 -4.32 25.23
C ASP A 100 6.00 -5.02 26.52
N LYS A 101 4.76 -4.74 26.95
CA LYS A 101 4.16 -5.39 28.12
C LYS A 101 3.99 -6.91 27.98
N ILE A 102 3.66 -7.41 26.80
CA ILE A 102 3.50 -8.85 26.56
C ILE A 102 4.86 -9.55 26.59
N PHE A 103 5.89 -8.93 26.01
CA PHE A 103 7.23 -9.50 25.93
C PHE A 103 8.02 -9.39 27.23
N MET A 104 7.82 -8.33 28.02
CA MET A 104 8.47 -8.15 29.33
C MET A 104 7.77 -8.92 30.47
N ALA A 105 6.61 -9.53 30.20
CA ALA A 105 5.85 -10.33 31.18
C ALA A 105 6.09 -11.85 31.05
N ILE A 106 6.92 -12.28 30.10
CA ILE A 106 7.39 -13.66 29.92
C ILE A 106 8.79 -13.77 30.50
#